data_AF-A0A962TBD4-F1
#
_entry.id   AF-A0A962TBD4-F1
#
_cell.length_a   1.000
_cell.length_b   1.000
_cell.length_c   1.000
_cell.angle_alpha   90.00
_cell.angle_beta   90.00
_cell.angle_gamma   90.00
#
_symmetry.space_group_name_H-M   'P 1'
#
loop_
_entity.id
_entity.type
_entity.pdbx_description
1 polymer ?
#
loop_
_entity_poly.entity_id
_entity_poly.type
_entity_poly.pdbx_seq_one_letter_code
_entity_poly.pdbx_strand_id
1 'polypeptide(L)'
;HLAEGRVVWLANCEGCHGYGIAGAPIPMQPDDWRHRLRQDRATLHRHAIEGFFGPDDTMMPPRGGNDSLTDNQVRFAVDYMAALAEYYSQTTEQTQ
;
A
#
# COMPACT_ATOMS: atom_id res chain seq x y z
N HIS A 1 9.41 12.71 1.90
CA HIS A 1 8.19 12.13 1.32
C HIS A 1 7.68 10.91 2.10
N LEU A 2 8.51 9.99 2.62
CA LEU A 2 8.01 8.87 3.45
C LEU A 2 7.33 9.32 4.76
N ALA A 3 7.81 10.38 5.41
CA ALA A 3 7.18 10.94 6.60
C ALA A 3 5.78 11.52 6.29
N GLU A 4 5.65 12.23 5.18
CA GLU A 4 4.36 12.74 4.68
C GLU A 4 3.44 11.60 4.24
N GLY A 5 3.99 10.58 3.59
CA GLY A 5 3.31 9.36 3.21
C GLY A 5 2.72 8.62 4.41
N ARG A 6 3.47 8.55 5.51
CA ARG A 6 2.97 7.98 6.78
C ARG A 6 1.75 8.74 7.31
N VAL A 7 1.73 10.08 7.22
CA VAL A 7 0.60 10.89 7.67
C VAL A 7 -0.64 10.57 6.85
N VAL A 8 -0.53 10.51 5.52
CA VAL A 8 -1.65 10.15 4.63
C VAL A 8 -2.10 8.71 4.88
N TRP A 9 -1.15 7.78 5.03
CA TRP A 9 -1.45 6.38 5.30
C TRP A 9 -2.25 6.21 6.59
N LEU A 10 -1.80 6.81 7.70
CA LEU A 10 -2.51 6.76 8.97
C LEU A 10 -3.92 7.37 8.91
N ALA A 11 -4.09 8.46 8.16
CA ALA A 11 -5.36 9.17 8.08
C ALA A 11 -6.38 8.49 7.16
N ASN A 12 -5.94 7.75 6.14
CA ASN A 12 -6.82 7.30 5.05
C ASN A 12 -6.68 5.81 4.68
N CYS A 13 -5.46 5.27 4.72
CA CYS A 13 -5.16 3.95 4.16
C CYS A 13 -5.10 2.84 5.23
N GLU A 14 -4.74 3.20 6.47
CA GLU A 14 -4.52 2.27 7.58
C GLU A 14 -5.78 1.51 7.96
N GLY A 15 -6.97 2.12 7.85
CA GLY A 15 -8.23 1.45 8.17
C GLY A 15 -8.41 0.12 7.43
N CYS A 16 -8.01 0.06 6.15
CA CYS A 16 -8.05 -1.20 5.39
C CYS A 16 -6.72 -1.94 5.43
N HIS A 17 -5.60 -1.26 5.19
CA HIS A 17 -4.30 -1.91 5.02
C HIS A 17 -3.55 -2.22 6.32
N GLY A 18 -4.01 -1.70 7.47
CA GLY A 18 -3.46 -2.03 8.78
C GLY A 18 -3.93 -3.41 9.27
N TYR A 19 -5.17 -3.77 8.92
CA TYR A 19 -5.86 -4.95 9.47
C TYR A 19 -6.39 -5.92 8.40
N GLY A 20 -6.17 -5.62 7.12
CA GLY A 20 -6.57 -6.50 6.02
C GLY A 20 -8.06 -6.53 5.73
N ILE A 21 -8.77 -5.43 6.01
CA ILE A 21 -10.21 -5.34 5.78
C ILE A 21 -10.50 -5.55 4.29
N ALA A 22 -11.51 -6.37 3.99
CA ALA A 22 -11.90 -6.73 2.63
C ALA A 22 -10.76 -7.32 1.77
N GLY A 23 -9.76 -7.95 2.40
CA GLY A 23 -8.61 -8.53 1.70
C GLY A 23 -7.56 -7.50 1.27
N ALA A 24 -7.57 -6.29 1.85
CA ALA A 24 -6.56 -5.29 1.58
C ALA A 24 -5.16 -5.81 2.01
N PRO A 25 -4.13 -5.70 1.15
CA PRO A 25 -2.81 -6.25 1.45
C PRO A 25 -2.15 -5.49 2.60
N ILE A 26 -1.70 -6.20 3.63
CA ILE A 26 -1.08 -5.62 4.83
C ILE A 26 0.43 -5.50 4.60
N PRO A 27 1.02 -4.28 4.61
CA PRO A 27 2.45 -4.10 4.37
C PRO A 27 3.34 -4.73 5.46
N MET A 28 2.79 -5.04 6.62
CA MET A 28 3.50 -5.75 7.70
C MET A 28 3.47 -7.28 7.51
N GLN A 29 2.75 -7.79 6.50
CA GLN A 29 2.70 -9.21 6.15
C GLN A 29 3.49 -9.43 4.84
N PRO A 30 4.68 -10.05 4.89
CA PRO A 30 5.53 -10.21 3.71
C PRO A 30 4.85 -10.94 2.53
N ASP A 31 4.03 -11.94 2.81
CA ASP A 31 3.33 -12.71 1.78
C ASP A 31 2.36 -11.86 0.94
N ASP A 32 1.67 -10.90 1.57
CA ASP A 32 0.77 -9.98 0.90
C ASP A 32 1.53 -9.07 -0.08
N TRP A 33 2.78 -8.73 0.21
CA TRP A 33 3.53 -7.72 -0.53
C TRP A 33 4.62 -8.25 -1.45
N ARG A 34 5.07 -9.50 -1.30
CA ARG A 34 6.13 -10.10 -2.13
C ARG A 34 5.88 -9.94 -3.64
N HIS A 35 4.65 -10.20 -4.11
CA HIS A 35 4.31 -10.05 -5.53
C HIS A 35 4.19 -8.59 -5.97
N ARG A 36 3.78 -7.71 -5.04
CA ARG A 36 3.56 -6.27 -5.28
C ARG A 36 4.88 -5.52 -5.38
N LEU A 37 5.86 -5.87 -4.53
CA LEU A 37 7.21 -5.30 -4.55
C LEU A 37 8.03 -5.62 -5.81
N ARG A 38 7.63 -6.65 -6.57
CA ARG A 38 8.23 -6.95 -7.88
C ARG A 38 7.71 -6.09 -9.03
N GLN A 39 6.59 -5.40 -8.82
CA GLN A 39 6.07 -4.46 -9.80
C GLN A 39 6.87 -3.16 -9.73
N ASP A 40 6.92 -2.42 -10.82
CA ASP A 40 7.46 -1.07 -10.77
C ASP A 40 6.58 -0.19 -9.86
N ARG A 41 7.21 0.81 -9.22
CA ARG A 41 6.49 1.69 -8.28
C ARG A 41 5.38 2.48 -8.97
N ALA A 42 5.55 2.83 -10.25
CA ALA A 42 4.55 3.59 -11.01
C ALA A 42 3.25 2.80 -11.22
N THR A 43 3.33 1.47 -11.36
CA THR A 43 2.17 0.58 -11.41
C THR A 43 1.41 0.57 -10.10
N LEU A 44 2.11 0.47 -8.96
CA LEU A 44 1.46 0.55 -7.64
C LEU A 44 0.80 1.92 -7.41
N HIS A 45 1.48 3.01 -7.83
CA HIS A 45 0.91 4.35 -7.79
C HIS A 45 -0.35 4.47 -8.62
N ARG A 46 -0.32 3.99 -9.87
CA ARG A 46 -1.47 4.04 -10.79
C ARG A 46 -2.67 3.30 -10.21
N HIS A 47 -2.49 2.09 -9.71
CA HIS A 47 -3.55 1.31 -9.07
C HIS A 47 -4.18 2.02 -7.87
N ALA A 48 -3.38 2.69 -7.04
CA ALA A 48 -3.91 3.44 -5.90
C ALA A 48 -4.61 4.74 -6.29
N ILE A 49 -4.14 5.42 -7.34
CA ILE A 49 -4.74 6.69 -7.82
C ILE A 49 -6.04 6.42 -8.58
N GLU A 50 -6.01 5.50 -9.53
CA GLU A 50 -7.11 5.23 -10.46
C GLU A 50 -8.11 4.21 -9.91
N GLY A 51 -7.76 3.52 -8.83
CA GLY A 51 -8.47 2.35 -8.35
C GLY A 51 -8.03 1.09 -9.09
N PHE A 52 -8.24 -0.05 -8.46
CA PHE A 52 -7.79 -1.33 -8.99
C PHE A 52 -8.64 -2.47 -8.48
N PHE A 53 -9.09 -3.33 -9.38
CA PHE A 53 -9.61 -4.65 -9.03
C PHE A 53 -8.47 -5.65 -9.13
N GLY A 54 -8.09 -6.20 -7.98
CA GLY A 54 -7.05 -7.20 -7.86
C GLY A 54 -7.45 -8.55 -8.45
N PRO A 55 -6.46 -9.44 -8.67
CA PRO A 55 -6.71 -10.81 -9.16
C PRO A 55 -7.54 -11.66 -8.20
N ASP A 56 -7.65 -11.24 -6.94
CA ASP A 56 -8.40 -11.93 -5.87
C ASP A 56 -9.80 -11.32 -5.66
N ASP A 57 -10.35 -10.63 -6.68
CA ASP A 57 -11.61 -9.87 -6.62
C ASP A 57 -11.67 -8.81 -5.50
N THR A 58 -10.51 -8.36 -5.02
CA THR A 58 -10.37 -7.28 -4.03
C THR A 58 -10.36 -5.92 -4.71
N MET A 59 -11.27 -5.04 -4.30
CA MET A 59 -11.34 -3.67 -4.82
C MET A 59 -10.49 -2.72 -3.97
N MET A 60 -9.52 -2.06 -4.59
CA MET A 60 -8.92 -0.83 -4.09
C MET A 60 -9.64 0.36 -4.72
N PRO A 61 -10.36 1.20 -3.95
CA PRO A 61 -11.04 2.36 -4.51
C PRO A 61 -10.03 3.42 -5.00
N PRO A 62 -10.39 4.23 -6.03
CA PRO A 62 -9.57 5.35 -6.47
C PRO A 62 -9.21 6.27 -5.31
N ARG A 63 -7.93 6.64 -5.21
CA ARG A 63 -7.36 7.46 -4.11
C ARG A 63 -7.71 6.95 -2.71
N GLY A 64 -7.87 5.64 -2.55
CA GLY A 64 -8.29 5.05 -1.27
C GLY A 64 -9.67 5.52 -0.81
N GLY A 65 -10.56 5.84 -1.75
CA GLY A 65 -11.94 6.29 -1.47
C GLY A 65 -12.03 7.75 -1.01
N ASN A 66 -10.97 8.53 -1.17
CA ASN A 66 -10.92 9.92 -0.74
C ASN A 66 -10.51 10.85 -1.89
N ASP A 67 -11.53 11.45 -2.52
CA ASP A 67 -11.36 12.37 -3.64
C ASP A 67 -10.67 13.70 -3.26
N SER A 68 -10.49 13.98 -1.96
CA SER A 68 -9.75 15.16 -1.52
C SER A 68 -8.23 14.98 -1.53
N LEU A 69 -7.75 13.73 -1.69
CA LEU A 69 -6.31 13.48 -1.81
C LEU A 69 -5.80 13.86 -3.20
N THR A 70 -4.66 14.52 -3.23
CA THR A 70 -3.90 14.72 -4.48
C THR A 70 -3.17 13.43 -4.87
N ASP A 71 -2.88 13.27 -6.15
CA ASP A 71 -2.10 12.12 -6.66
C ASP A 71 -0.73 11.99 -5.95
N ASN A 72 -0.10 13.11 -5.61
CA ASN A 72 1.16 13.10 -4.87
C ASN A 72 0.99 12.57 -3.43
N GLN A 73 -0.09 12.93 -2.74
CA GLN A 73 -0.38 12.38 -1.41
C GLN A 73 -0.61 10.87 -1.48
N VAL A 74 -1.32 10.39 -2.50
CA VAL A 74 -1.52 8.95 -2.72
C VAL A 74 -0.18 8.25 -3.03
N ARG A 75 0.66 8.82 -3.90
CA ARG A 75 1.99 8.28 -4.20
C ARG A 75 2.85 8.16 -2.95
N PHE A 76 2.90 9.20 -2.12
CA PHE A 76 3.67 9.18 -0.88
C PHE A 76 3.17 8.10 0.09
N ALA A 77 1.85 7.90 0.20
CA ALA A 77 1.28 6.83 1.00
C ALA A 77 1.69 5.44 0.48
N VAL A 78 1.63 5.22 -0.85
CA VAL A 78 2.07 3.96 -1.47
C VAL A 78 3.57 3.73 -1.26
N ASP A 79 4.40 4.77 -1.39
CA ASP A 79 5.84 4.67 -1.14
C ASP A 79 6.14 4.31 0.31
N TYR A 80 5.40 4.90 1.27
CA TYR A 80 5.49 4.54 2.68
C TYR A 80 5.10 3.08 2.93
N MET A 81 3.99 2.61 2.36
CA MET A 81 3.55 1.22 2.51
C MET A 81 4.56 0.23 1.93
N ALA A 82 5.13 0.55 0.77
CA ALA A 82 6.13 -0.29 0.16
C ALA A 82 7.45 -0.34 0.94
N ALA A 83 7.90 0.81 1.48
CA ALA A 83 9.07 0.85 2.35
C ALA A 83 8.84 0.02 3.63
N LEU A 84 7.62 0.06 4.18
CA LEU A 84 7.24 -0.79 5.31
C LEU A 84 7.30 -2.27 4.92
N ALA A 85 6.74 -2.63 3.77
CA ALA A 85 6.78 -4.01 3.27
C ALA A 85 8.20 -4.53 2.99
N GLU A 86 9.06 -3.69 2.44
CA GLU A 86 10.48 -4.01 2.24
C GLU A 86 11.18 -4.28 3.57
N TYR A 87 10.94 -3.43 4.58
CA TYR A 87 11.48 -3.62 5.93
C TYR A 87 11.01 -4.95 6.54
N TYR A 88 9.71 -5.24 6.53
CA TYR A 88 9.18 -6.47 7.13
C TYR A 88 9.63 -7.73 6.38
N SER A 89 9.73 -7.68 5.06
CA SER A 89 10.22 -8.81 4.25
C SER A 89 11.68 -9.16 4.61
N GLN A 90 12.54 -8.16 4.79
CA GLN A 90 13.94 -8.37 5.18
C GLN A 90 14.07 -8.92 6.61
N THR A 91 13.25 -8.46 7.55
CA THR A 91 13.31 -8.93 8.94
C THR A 91 12.85 -10.37 9.12
N THR A 92 11.94 -10.87 8.26
CA THR A 92 11.50 -12.27 8.29
C THR A 92 12.55 -13.22 7.75
N GLU A 93 13.34 -12.79 6.75
CA GLU A 93 14.44 -13.59 6.19
C GLU A 93 15.63 -13.73 7.16
N GLN A 94 15.83 -12.76 8.07
CA GLN A 94 16.94 -12.78 9.04
C GLN A 94 16.64 -13.56 10.32
N THR A 95 15.37 -13.89 10.58
CA THR A 95 14.95 -14.66 11.76
C THR A 95 14.70 -16.15 11.44
N GLN A 96 15.06 -16.59 10.24
CA GLN A 96 14.89 -17.96 9.76
C GLN A 96 16.23 -18.67 9.53
#